data_AF-A0A937LB06-F1
#
_entry.id   AF-A0A937LB06-F1
#
_cell.length_a   1.000
_cell.length_b   1.000
_cell.length_c   1.000
_cell.angle_alpha   90.00
_cell.angle_beta   90.00
_cell.angle_gamma   90.00
#
_symmetry.space_group_name_H-M   'P 1'
#
loop_
_entity.id
_entity.type
_entity.pdbx_description
1 polymer ?
#
loop_
_entity_poly.entity_id
_entity_poly.type
_entity_poly.pdbx_seq_one_letter_code
_entity_poly.pdbx_strand_id
1 'polypeptide(L)'
;MSFDFDEIIDRVGTHSSKWDTMESKYGVSPKTGIPMWVADMDFRAPPAVQSALAAALDHGVHGYFGDDSEYRAALIGWMKRRHQWDVEADWIINAHGLGNAISLCLNAYSAPGDGVIVFAPVYHAFARIIKGTDRRLVESSLIQRD
;
A
#
# COMPACT_ATOMS: atom_id res chain seq x y z
N MET A 1 14.12 18.36 14.32
CA MET A 1 12.64 18.40 14.26
C MET A 1 12.13 17.35 15.20
N SER A 2 11.19 17.70 16.09
CA SER A 2 10.51 16.72 16.94
C SER A 2 9.22 16.30 16.26
N PHE A 3 8.93 15.01 16.26
CA PHE A 3 7.62 14.47 15.88
C PHE A 3 6.85 14.17 17.15
N ASP A 4 5.58 14.56 17.20
CA ASP A 4 4.68 14.17 18.28
C ASP A 4 3.90 12.94 17.82
N PHE A 5 4.25 11.78 18.38
CA PHE A 5 3.54 10.51 18.15
C PHE A 5 2.58 10.17 19.30
N ASP A 6 2.52 11.01 20.34
CA ASP A 6 1.59 10.84 21.47
C ASP A 6 0.29 11.63 21.25
N GLU A 7 0.27 12.56 20.30
CA GLU A 7 -0.92 13.30 19.91
C GLU A 7 -2.03 12.35 19.42
N ILE A 8 -3.17 12.37 20.12
CA ILE A 8 -4.35 11.62 19.73
C ILE A 8 -5.10 12.37 18.63
N ILE A 9 -5.24 11.73 17.47
CA ILE A 9 -5.95 12.28 16.30
C ILE A 9 -7.26 11.52 16.13
N ASP A 10 -8.39 12.21 16.28
CA ASP A 10 -9.70 11.63 15.98
C ASP A 10 -9.88 11.46 14.47
N ARG A 11 -10.17 10.22 14.06
CA ARG A 11 -10.39 9.81 12.65
C ARG A 11 -11.79 9.26 12.42
N VAL A 12 -12.69 9.35 13.39
CA VAL A 12 -14.10 8.97 13.21
C VAL A 12 -14.79 10.01 12.33
N GLY A 13 -15.54 9.54 11.33
CA GLY A 13 -16.23 10.40 10.38
C GLY A 13 -15.31 11.04 9.34
N THR A 14 -14.04 10.62 9.24
CA THR A 14 -13.09 11.14 8.23
C THR A 14 -13.02 10.25 6.99
N HIS A 15 -14.03 9.42 6.73
CA HIS A 15 -14.02 8.37 5.70
C HIS A 15 -12.89 7.34 5.88
N SER A 16 -12.53 7.05 7.13
CA SER A 16 -11.48 6.08 7.45
C SER A 16 -12.02 4.66 7.38
N SER A 17 -11.48 3.83 6.47
CA SER A 17 -11.82 2.40 6.45
C SER A 17 -11.56 1.74 7.81
N LYS A 18 -10.46 2.11 8.48
CA LYS A 18 -10.04 1.57 9.77
C LYS A 18 -11.06 1.84 10.88
N TRP A 19 -11.57 3.07 10.96
CA TRP A 19 -12.46 3.53 12.03
C TRP A 19 -13.95 3.40 11.65
N ASP A 20 -14.34 3.89 10.48
CA ASP A 20 -15.75 4.03 10.08
C ASP A 20 -16.38 2.73 9.55
N THR A 21 -15.58 1.71 9.19
CA THR A 21 -16.12 0.42 8.70
C THR A 21 -16.11 -0.70 9.74
N MET A 22 -15.64 -0.41 10.95
CA MET A 22 -15.52 -1.40 12.03
C MET A 22 -16.88 -1.94 12.47
N GLU A 23 -17.88 -1.07 12.61
CA GLU A 23 -19.23 -1.47 13.03
C GLU A 23 -19.92 -2.33 11.98
N SER A 24 -19.86 -1.93 10.70
CA SER A 24 -20.49 -2.68 9.62
C SER A 24 -19.81 -4.03 9.33
N LYS A 25 -18.50 -4.15 9.57
CA LYS A 25 -17.74 -5.40 9.31
C LYS A 25 -17.70 -6.34 10.50
N TYR A 26 -17.67 -5.81 11.71
CA TYR A 26 -17.35 -6.58 12.92
C TYR A 26 -18.35 -6.36 14.07
N GLY A 27 -19.36 -5.50 13.89
CA GLY A 27 -20.34 -5.19 14.94
C GLY A 27 -19.77 -4.41 16.12
N VAL A 28 -18.58 -3.81 15.96
CA VAL A 28 -17.91 -3.04 17.01
C VAL A 28 -18.11 -1.54 16.76
N SER A 29 -18.79 -0.87 17.68
CA SER A 29 -19.08 0.57 17.56
C SER A 29 -17.79 1.42 17.59
N PRO A 30 -17.66 2.45 16.74
CA PRO A 30 -16.52 3.38 16.79
C PRO A 30 -16.46 4.19 18.09
N LYS A 31 -17.55 4.23 18.88
CA LYS A 31 -17.58 4.94 20.17
C LYS A 31 -16.85 4.20 21.29
N THR A 32 -16.77 2.88 21.22
CA THR A 32 -16.22 2.03 22.30
C THR A 32 -15.11 1.11 21.82
N GLY A 33 -14.98 0.90 20.51
CA GLY A 33 -13.96 0.04 19.92
C GLY A 33 -12.65 0.77 19.63
N ILE A 34 -11.57 0.01 19.63
CA ILE A 34 -10.23 0.47 19.24
C ILE A 34 -9.80 -0.35 18.01
N PRO A 35 -9.66 0.26 16.82
CA PRO A 35 -9.33 -0.49 15.61
C PRO A 35 -7.82 -0.74 15.49
N MET A 36 -7.41 -2.01 15.48
CA MET A 36 -6.00 -2.43 15.35
C MET A 36 -5.76 -3.35 14.13
N TRP A 37 -6.53 -3.19 13.05
CA TRP A 37 -6.67 -4.20 11.99
C TRP A 37 -6.25 -3.75 10.58
N VAL A 38 -6.55 -2.51 10.18
CA VAL A 38 -6.08 -1.95 8.88
C VAL A 38 -4.66 -1.42 9.05
N ALA A 39 -3.79 -1.76 8.09
CA ALA A 39 -2.40 -1.30 8.05
C ALA A 39 -2.26 0.13 7.48
N ASP A 40 -2.93 1.10 8.13
CA ASP A 40 -2.63 2.52 8.03
C ASP A 40 -2.29 3.09 9.42
N MET A 41 -1.72 4.29 9.45
CA MET A 41 -1.28 4.93 10.70
C MET A 41 -2.32 5.94 11.21
N ASP A 42 -2.40 6.06 12.53
CA ASP A 42 -3.13 7.15 13.21
C ASP A 42 -2.17 8.31 13.55
N PHE A 43 -1.20 8.58 12.67
CA PHE A 43 -0.24 9.69 12.78
C PHE A 43 -0.39 10.63 11.59
N ARG A 44 -0.01 11.90 11.78
CA ARG A 44 0.13 12.82 10.64
C ARG A 44 1.22 12.33 9.68
N ALA A 45 0.99 12.57 8.39
CA ALA A 45 2.06 12.42 7.40
C ALA A 45 3.25 13.36 7.75
N PRO A 46 4.49 12.98 7.40
CA PRO A 46 5.67 13.79 7.70
C PRO A 46 5.55 15.23 7.14
N PRO A 47 6.14 16.26 7.81
CA PRO A 47 6.06 17.65 7.36
C PRO A 47 6.47 17.86 5.90
N ALA A 48 7.49 17.15 5.42
CA ALA A 48 7.93 17.24 4.03
C ALA A 48 6.83 16.84 3.03
N VAL A 49 6.01 15.83 3.36
CA VAL A 49 4.87 15.41 2.53
C VAL A 49 3.76 16.46 2.55
N GLN A 50 3.45 17.00 3.74
CA GLN A 50 2.45 18.04 3.90
C GLN A 50 2.83 19.31 3.11
N SER A 51 4.10 19.72 3.18
CA SER A 51 4.62 20.87 2.43
C SER A 51 4.56 20.66 0.91
N ALA A 52 4.91 19.47 0.42
CA ALA A 52 4.80 19.15 -1.01
C ALA A 52 3.35 19.20 -1.51
N LEU A 53 2.41 18.68 -0.71
CA LEU A 53 0.97 18.74 -1.03
C LEU A 53 0.43 20.18 -0.99
N ALA A 54 0.83 20.98 0.00
CA ALA A 54 0.45 22.40 0.08
C ALA A 54 0.96 23.19 -1.13
N ALA A 55 2.21 22.99 -1.54
CA ALA A 55 2.76 23.64 -2.72
C ALA A 55 2.02 23.25 -4.01
N ALA A 56 1.62 21.98 -4.15
CA ALA A 56 0.82 21.54 -5.29
C ALA A 56 -0.59 22.17 -5.29
N LEU A 57 -1.20 22.36 -4.11
CA LEU A 57 -2.48 23.06 -3.97
C LEU A 57 -2.34 24.55 -4.31
N ASP A 58 -1.28 25.21 -3.82
CA ASP A 58 -1.00 26.62 -4.10
C ASP A 58 -0.76 26.88 -5.59
N HIS A 59 -0.17 25.91 -6.31
CA HIS A 59 0.01 26.00 -7.76
C HIS A 59 -1.34 26.04 -8.51
N GLY A 60 -2.35 25.32 -8.03
CA GLY A 60 -3.74 25.40 -8.51
C GLY A 60 -4.03 24.78 -9.89
N VAL A 61 -3.03 24.20 -10.57
CA VAL A 61 -3.20 23.51 -11.86
C VAL A 61 -2.86 22.02 -11.71
N HIS A 62 -3.83 21.16 -11.99
CA HIS A 62 -3.73 19.70 -11.79
C HIS A 62 -3.89 18.93 -13.10
N GLY A 63 -3.12 19.32 -14.12
CA GLY A 63 -3.12 18.70 -15.44
C GLY A 63 -2.33 17.40 -15.51
N TYR A 64 -2.09 16.92 -16.75
CA TYR A 64 -1.29 15.73 -16.99
C TYR A 64 0.17 15.92 -16.52
N PHE A 65 0.65 14.97 -15.73
CA PHE A 65 2.04 14.92 -15.27
C PHE A 65 2.93 14.28 -16.35
N GLY A 66 4.04 14.94 -16.69
CA GLY A 66 4.85 14.56 -17.86
C GLY A 66 6.28 14.10 -17.57
N ASP A 67 6.89 14.54 -16.46
CA ASP A 67 8.29 14.23 -16.14
C ASP A 67 8.41 13.58 -14.77
N ASP A 68 8.79 12.31 -14.72
CA ASP A 68 8.99 11.55 -13.49
C ASP A 68 10.48 11.32 -13.14
N SER A 69 11.41 12.04 -13.77
CA SER A 69 12.85 11.86 -13.58
C SER A 69 13.30 12.12 -12.14
N GLU A 70 12.84 13.20 -11.50
CA GLU A 70 13.13 13.48 -10.08
C GLU A 70 12.58 12.41 -9.15
N TYR A 71 11.37 11.91 -9.45
CA TYR A 71 10.76 10.80 -8.72
C TYR A 71 11.60 9.52 -8.83
N ARG A 72 12.05 9.16 -10.04
CA ARG A 72 12.92 7.99 -10.27
C ARG A 72 14.25 8.14 -9.54
N ALA A 73 14.87 9.30 -9.60
CA ALA A 73 16.13 9.57 -8.91
C ALA A 73 15.98 9.45 -7.38
N ALA A 74 14.87 9.96 -6.82
CA ALA A 74 14.57 9.82 -5.40
C ALA A 74 14.40 8.34 -4.99
N LEU A 75 13.68 7.55 -5.80
CA LEU A 75 13.48 6.11 -5.58
C LEU A 75 14.81 5.36 -5.64
N ILE A 76 15.60 5.52 -6.72
CA ILE A 76 16.90 4.87 -6.89
C ILE A 76 17.82 5.19 -5.71
N GLY A 77 17.89 6.47 -5.33
CA GLY A 77 18.70 6.91 -4.20
C GLY A 77 18.22 6.30 -2.86
N TRP A 78 16.91 6.16 -2.66
CA TRP A 78 16.36 5.50 -1.48
C TRP A 78 16.76 4.03 -1.43
N MET A 79 16.61 3.31 -2.54
CA MET A 79 16.96 1.88 -2.63
C MET A 79 18.43 1.65 -2.34
N LYS A 80 19.32 2.49 -2.90
CA LYS A 80 20.76 2.41 -2.61
C LYS A 80 21.07 2.68 -1.14
N ARG A 81 20.55 3.77 -0.57
CA ARG A 81 20.89 4.19 0.80
C ARG A 81 20.30 3.27 1.88
N ARG A 82 19.10 2.73 1.67
CA ARG A 82 18.38 1.95 2.69
C ARG A 82 18.53 0.44 2.53
N HIS A 83 18.79 -0.02 1.32
CA HIS A 83 18.81 -1.44 1.00
C HIS A 83 20.11 -1.89 0.30
N GLN A 84 21.07 -0.97 0.08
CA GLN A 84 22.31 -1.23 -0.65
C GLN A 84 22.08 -1.80 -2.06
N TRP A 85 20.89 -1.56 -2.62
CA TRP A 85 20.47 -2.10 -3.90
C TRP A 85 20.61 -1.04 -4.99
N ASP A 86 21.42 -1.34 -6.00
CA ASP A 86 21.54 -0.57 -7.23
C ASP A 86 20.36 -0.89 -8.16
N VAL A 87 19.43 0.06 -8.29
CA VAL A 87 18.25 -0.02 -9.17
C VAL A 87 18.48 0.86 -10.40
N GLU A 88 18.18 0.34 -11.58
CA GLU A 88 18.22 1.09 -12.84
C GLU A 88 16.87 1.78 -13.12
N ALA A 89 16.92 2.93 -13.81
CA ALA A 89 15.74 3.76 -14.02
C ALA A 89 14.67 3.08 -14.89
N ASP A 90 15.07 2.24 -15.82
CA ASP A 90 14.20 1.47 -16.73
C ASP A 90 13.51 0.28 -16.05
N TRP A 91 13.97 -0.14 -14.87
CA TRP A 91 13.29 -1.16 -14.06
C TRP A 91 12.03 -0.62 -13.36
N ILE A 92 11.88 0.71 -13.27
CA ILE A 92 10.81 1.35 -12.52
C ILE A 92 9.57 1.51 -13.40
N ILE A 93 8.50 0.79 -13.05
CA ILE A 93 7.17 0.94 -13.65
C ILE A 93 6.18 1.32 -12.55
N ASN A 94 5.42 2.38 -12.80
CA ASN A 94 4.41 2.88 -11.86
C ASN A 94 3.09 2.12 -12.03
N ALA A 95 2.50 1.71 -10.92
CA ALA A 95 1.17 1.11 -10.88
C ALA A 95 0.35 1.74 -9.73
N HIS A 96 -0.96 1.84 -9.92
CA HIS A 96 -1.87 2.34 -8.88
C HIS A 96 -2.13 1.28 -7.80
N GLY A 97 -1.12 1.05 -6.96
CA GLY A 97 -1.16 0.12 -5.83
C GLY A 97 -0.68 -1.30 -6.16
N LEU A 98 -0.11 -1.96 -5.14
CA LEU A 98 0.51 -3.29 -5.26
C LEU A 98 -0.45 -4.34 -5.81
N GLY A 99 -1.72 -4.32 -5.40
CA GLY A 99 -2.71 -5.29 -5.86
C GLY A 99 -2.95 -5.24 -7.37
N ASN A 100 -2.97 -4.03 -7.94
CA ASN A 100 -3.09 -3.83 -9.38
C ASN A 100 -1.82 -4.28 -10.11
N ALA A 101 -0.63 -3.98 -9.56
CA ALA A 101 0.64 -4.45 -10.12
C ALA A 101 0.68 -5.98 -10.21
N ILE A 102 0.29 -6.68 -9.13
CA ILE A 102 0.23 -8.15 -9.11
C ILE A 102 -0.76 -8.67 -10.18
N SER A 103 -1.95 -8.08 -10.27
CA SER A 103 -2.94 -8.49 -11.28
C SER A 103 -2.42 -8.33 -12.71
N LEU A 104 -1.72 -7.22 -13.00
CA LEU A 104 -1.07 -7.00 -14.30
C LEU A 104 0.00 -8.06 -14.59
N CYS A 105 0.86 -8.36 -13.62
CA CYS A 105 1.88 -9.40 -13.77
C CYS A 105 1.24 -10.78 -14.03
N LEU A 106 0.18 -11.14 -13.30
CA LEU A 106 -0.51 -12.41 -13.52
C LEU A 106 -1.05 -12.49 -14.95
N ASN A 107 -1.72 -11.44 -15.42
CA ASN A 107 -2.27 -11.39 -16.77
C ASN A 107 -1.22 -11.40 -17.87
N ALA A 108 -0.05 -10.79 -17.64
CA ALA A 108 1.04 -10.74 -18.61
C ALA A 108 1.85 -12.04 -18.68
N TYR A 109 2.03 -12.74 -17.55
CA TYR A 109 3.03 -13.82 -17.41
C TYR A 109 2.45 -15.20 -17.10
N SER A 110 1.13 -15.38 -17.20
CA SER A 110 0.48 -16.69 -17.05
C SER A 110 -0.81 -16.75 -17.87
N ALA A 111 -1.43 -17.92 -17.96
CA ALA A 111 -2.75 -18.13 -18.54
C ALA A 111 -3.81 -18.43 -17.46
N PRO A 112 -5.11 -18.21 -17.74
CA PRO A 112 -6.18 -18.74 -16.91
C PRO A 112 -5.99 -20.25 -16.65
N GLY A 113 -6.17 -20.67 -15.41
CA GLY A 113 -5.94 -22.06 -14.96
C GLY A 113 -4.53 -22.34 -14.43
N ASP A 114 -3.53 -21.50 -14.71
CA ASP A 114 -2.18 -21.66 -14.19
C ASP A 114 -2.13 -21.55 -12.66
N GLY A 115 -1.17 -22.24 -12.05
CA GLY A 115 -0.96 -22.23 -10.60
C GLY A 115 -0.07 -21.08 -10.14
N VAL A 116 -0.46 -20.39 -9.07
CA VAL A 116 0.34 -19.34 -8.41
C VAL A 116 0.61 -19.75 -6.98
N ILE A 117 1.89 -19.91 -6.64
CA ILE A 117 2.33 -20.33 -5.30
C ILE A 117 2.32 -19.14 -4.35
N VAL A 118 1.76 -19.33 -3.15
CA VAL A 118 1.88 -18.40 -2.02
C VAL A 118 2.41 -19.13 -0.79
N PHE A 119 3.20 -18.44 0.03
CA PHE A 119 3.67 -18.98 1.30
C PHE A 119 2.71 -18.57 2.43
N ALA A 120 1.80 -19.45 2.83
CA ALA A 120 0.72 -19.13 3.79
C ALA A 120 1.13 -19.38 5.25
N PRO A 121 0.59 -18.63 6.25
CA PRO A 121 -0.33 -17.52 6.12
C PRO A 121 0.35 -16.25 5.58
N VAL A 122 -0.35 -15.52 4.71
CA VAL A 122 0.12 -14.27 4.10
C VAL A 122 -1.04 -13.31 3.91
N TYR A 123 -0.76 -12.10 3.46
CA TYR A 123 -1.75 -11.07 3.18
C TYR A 123 -2.90 -11.60 2.29
N HIS A 124 -4.10 -11.64 2.88
CA HIS A 124 -5.30 -12.27 2.29
C HIS A 124 -5.67 -11.74 0.90
N ALA A 125 -5.29 -10.50 0.56
CA ALA A 125 -5.59 -9.94 -0.76
C ALA A 125 -4.91 -10.71 -1.90
N PHE A 126 -3.79 -11.40 -1.67
CA PHE A 126 -3.12 -12.22 -2.68
C PHE A 126 -4.04 -13.32 -3.20
N ALA A 127 -4.67 -14.07 -2.30
CA ALA A 127 -5.63 -15.12 -2.67
C ALA A 127 -6.81 -14.55 -3.48
N ARG A 128 -7.31 -13.37 -3.10
CA ARG A 128 -8.40 -12.69 -3.83
C ARG A 128 -7.97 -12.27 -5.24
N ILE A 129 -6.77 -11.70 -5.39
CA ILE A 129 -6.25 -11.25 -6.70
C ILE A 129 -6.01 -12.46 -7.62
N ILE A 130 -5.37 -13.52 -7.12
CA ILE A 130 -5.07 -14.74 -7.89
C ILE A 130 -6.37 -15.37 -8.43
N LYS A 131 -7.37 -15.54 -7.56
CA LYS A 131 -8.67 -16.10 -7.97
C LYS A 131 -9.43 -15.15 -8.89
N GLY A 132 -9.34 -13.84 -8.64
CA GLY A 132 -9.99 -12.81 -9.46
C GLY A 132 -9.40 -12.66 -10.87
N THR A 133 -8.23 -13.24 -11.14
CA THR A 133 -7.63 -13.33 -12.47
C THR A 133 -7.72 -14.73 -13.05
N ASP A 134 -8.61 -15.59 -12.56
CA ASP A 134 -8.79 -16.98 -13.04
C ASP A 134 -7.54 -17.86 -12.94
N ARG A 135 -6.62 -17.57 -12.00
CA ARG A 135 -5.48 -18.45 -11.67
C ARG A 135 -5.82 -19.32 -10.46
N ARG A 136 -5.17 -20.48 -10.37
CA ARG A 136 -5.31 -21.38 -9.23
C ARG A 136 -4.34 -20.99 -8.13
N LEU A 137 -4.86 -20.73 -6.94
CA LEU A 137 -4.05 -20.55 -5.74
C LEU A 137 -3.42 -21.89 -5.34
N VAL A 138 -2.10 -21.90 -5.16
CA VAL A 138 -1.34 -23.04 -4.63
C VAL A 138 -0.68 -22.59 -3.33
N GLU A 139 -1.12 -23.15 -2.20
CA GLU A 139 -0.56 -22.78 -0.91
C GLU A 139 0.61 -23.69 -0.55
N SER A 140 1.76 -23.07 -0.25
CA SER A 140 2.92 -23.70 0.37
C SER A 140 2.99 -23.21 1.82
N SER A 141 2.37 -23.95 2.74
CA SER A 141 2.25 -23.51 4.13
C SER A 141 3.62 -23.40 4.82
N LEU A 142 3.85 -22.29 5.50
CA LEU A 142 4.97 -22.10 6.41
C LEU A 142 4.88 -23.09 7.57
N ILE A 143 6.04 -23.53 8.04
CA ILE A 143 6.12 -24.38 9.22
C ILE A 143 6.12 -23.47 10.45
N GLN A 144 5.12 -23.62 11.32
CA GLN A 144 5.16 -23.03 12.66
C GLN A 144 6.14 -23.83 13.51
N ARG A 145 7.20 -23.17 13.99
CA ARG A 145 8.15 -23.71 14.97
C ARG A 145 8.03 -22.88 16.24
N ASP A 146 7.97 -23.56 17.38
CA ASP A 146 7.89 -22.94 18.71
C ASP A 146 9.17 -22.17 19.09
#